data_AF-A0A949V6G2-F1
#
_entry.id   AF-A0A949V6G2-F1
#
_cell.length_a   1.000
_cell.length_b   1.000
_cell.length_c   1.000
_cell.angle_alpha   90.00
_cell.angle_beta   90.00
_cell.angle_gamma   90.00
#
_symmetry.space_group_name_H-M   'P 1'
#
loop_
_entity.id
_entity.type
_entity.pdbx_description
1 polymer ?
#
loop_
_entity_poly.entity_id
_entity_poly.type
_entity_poly.pdbx_seq_one_letter_code
_entity_poly.pdbx_strand_id
1 'polypeptide(L)'
;VGTLSEITARKQAEEALHSSVESLREAQTIGGLGSYVLDIPKGLWNSSDVLDLLFGIGPQYERSVAGWIALIHVDDRQMMADYLNEVVLARGQPFNKEYRVVRQNDQAVRWVHGKGRLDFDAKGRPVRMSGTIQDITDRVQGLQVIENLLRDQKAILDSAIVGFMKVRDRKIIWVNEEL
;
A
#
# COMPACT_ATOMS: atom_id res chain seq x y z
N VAL A 1 47.80 3.72 24.43
CA VAL A 1 46.81 2.79 25.02
C VAL A 1 45.44 3.40 24.75
N GLY A 2 44.68 2.86 23.79
CA GLY A 2 43.43 3.48 23.31
C GLY A 2 42.69 2.68 22.24
N THR A 3 43.37 1.73 21.59
CA THR A 3 42.85 0.98 20.45
C THR A 3 41.81 -0.09 20.83
N LEU A 4 41.96 -0.76 21.97
CA LEU A 4 41.07 -1.88 22.33
C LEU A 4 39.65 -1.42 22.70
N SER A 5 39.53 -0.32 23.44
CA SER A 5 38.24 0.26 23.86
C SER A 5 37.48 0.87 22.68
N GLU A 6 38.19 1.49 21.74
CA GLU A 6 37.61 2.02 20.48
C GLU A 6 37.09 0.89 19.57
N ILE A 7 37.84 -0.21 19.45
CA ILE A 7 37.42 -1.38 18.66
C ILE A 7 36.17 -2.03 19.27
N THR A 8 36.10 -2.16 20.60
CA THR A 8 34.93 -2.73 21.27
C THR A 8 33.68 -1.85 21.12
N ALA A 9 33.81 -0.54 21.30
CA ALA A 9 32.70 0.40 21.13
C ALA A 9 32.17 0.40 19.69
N ARG A 10 33.07 0.36 18.70
CA ARG A 10 32.70 0.27 17.28
C ARG A 10 31.95 -1.03 16.97
N LYS A 11 32.44 -2.17 17.45
CA LYS A 11 31.77 -3.47 17.22
C LYS A 11 30.38 -3.51 17.83
N GLN A 12 30.20 -2.99 19.04
CA GLN A 12 28.87 -2.92 19.68
C GLN A 12 27.91 -2.01 18.89
N ALA A 13 28.40 -0.88 18.36
CA ALA A 13 27.59 -0.02 17.51
C ALA A 13 27.21 -0.70 16.18
N GLU A 14 28.13 -1.44 15.57
CA GLU A 14 27.87 -2.21 14.34
C GLU A 14 26.85 -3.33 14.58
N GLU A 15 26.96 -4.09 15.68
CA GLU A 15 26.01 -5.14 16.06
C GLU A 15 24.62 -4.57 16.39
N ALA A 16 24.55 -3.47 17.15
CA ALA A 16 23.28 -2.81 17.47
C ALA A 16 22.59 -2.26 16.22
N LEU A 17 23.35 -1.69 15.28
CA LEU A 17 22.84 -1.25 13.99
C LEU A 17 22.32 -2.44 13.17
N HIS A 18 23.08 -3.54 13.12
CA HIS A 18 22.68 -4.74 12.40
C HIS A 18 21.36 -5.31 12.92
N SER A 19 21.26 -5.52 14.24
CA SER A 19 20.04 -6.02 14.88
C SER A 19 18.84 -5.10 14.67
N SER A 20 19.05 -3.77 14.69
CA SER A 20 18.00 -2.81 14.41
C SER A 20 17.50 -2.88 12.96
N VAL A 21 18.42 -3.03 12.01
CA VAL A 21 18.08 -3.17 10.58
C VAL A 21 17.31 -4.46 10.32
N GLU A 22 17.71 -5.57 10.94
CA GLU A 22 17.01 -6.85 10.84
C GLU A 22 15.60 -6.76 11.42
N SER A 23 15.46 -6.22 12.63
CA SER A 23 14.16 -6.04 13.28
C SER A 23 13.20 -5.18 12.45
N LEU A 24 13.71 -4.10 11.84
CA LEU A 24 12.93 -3.24 10.95
C LEU A 24 12.49 -3.97 9.68
N ARG A 25 13.38 -4.76 9.07
CA ARG A 25 13.05 -5.57 7.89
C ARG A 25 12.00 -6.63 8.18
N GLU A 26 12.10 -7.30 9.33
CA GLU A 26 11.11 -8.28 9.77
C GLU A 26 9.74 -7.63 9.97
N ALA A 27 9.68 -6.51 10.70
CA ALA A 27 8.45 -5.76 10.90
C ALA A 27 7.81 -5.28 9.57
N GLN A 28 8.64 -4.83 8.61
CA GLN A 28 8.18 -4.46 7.27
C GLN A 28 7.63 -5.66 6.50
N THR A 29 8.27 -6.82 6.61
CA THR A 29 7.84 -8.05 5.94
C THR A 29 6.49 -8.53 6.50
N ILE A 30 6.36 -8.61 7.83
CA ILE A 30 5.11 -8.99 8.51
C ILE A 30 3.99 -8.01 8.16
N GLY A 31 4.28 -6.70 8.11
CA GLY A 31 3.30 -5.67 7.78
C GLY A 31 2.98 -5.53 6.29
N GLY A 32 3.61 -6.32 5.41
CA GLY A 32 3.47 -6.20 3.96
C GLY A 32 3.88 -4.81 3.43
N LEU A 33 4.82 -4.15 4.12
CA LEU A 33 5.16 -2.74 3.93
C LEU A 33 6.49 -2.59 3.20
N GLY A 34 6.42 -2.41 1.89
CA GLY A 34 7.55 -2.05 1.06
C GLY A 34 7.90 -0.56 1.17
N SER A 35 9.17 -0.20 0.94
CA SER A 35 9.62 1.19 0.88
C SER A 35 10.14 1.52 -0.50
N TYR A 36 10.04 2.79 -0.91
CA TYR A 36 10.58 3.27 -2.18
C TYR A 36 11.18 4.66 -2.05
N VAL A 37 12.08 4.98 -2.98
CA VAL A 37 12.62 6.30 -3.19
C VAL A 37 12.66 6.58 -4.68
N LEU A 38 11.97 7.63 -5.12
CA LEU A 38 11.99 8.16 -6.48
C LEU A 38 12.89 9.40 -6.55
N ASP A 39 13.89 9.35 -7.44
CA ASP A 39 14.63 10.51 -7.94
C ASP A 39 13.78 11.14 -9.04
N ILE A 40 13.13 12.27 -8.71
CA ILE A 40 12.12 12.90 -9.58
C ILE A 40 12.76 13.44 -10.87
N PRO A 41 13.91 14.16 -10.83
CA PRO A 41 14.56 14.62 -12.05
C PRO A 41 14.96 13.51 -13.02
N LYS A 42 15.38 12.34 -12.50
CA LYS A 42 15.74 11.19 -13.35
C LYS A 42 14.54 10.33 -13.73
N GLY A 43 13.44 10.43 -12.99
CA GLY A 43 12.29 9.54 -13.14
C GLY A 43 12.62 8.08 -12.78
N LEU A 44 13.61 7.86 -11.92
CA LEU A 44 14.08 6.53 -11.52
C LEU A 44 13.84 6.30 -10.04
N TRP A 45 13.43 5.08 -9.68
CA TRP A 45 13.18 4.71 -8.30
C TRP A 45 13.98 3.49 -7.85
N ASN A 46 14.11 3.37 -6.54
CA ASN A 46 14.64 2.18 -5.87
C ASN A 46 13.63 1.74 -4.81
N SER A 47 13.73 0.48 -4.42
CA SER A 47 12.78 -0.21 -3.54
C SER A 47 13.50 -1.05 -2.49
N SER A 48 12.79 -1.40 -1.43
CA SER A 48 13.20 -2.51 -0.56
C SER A 48 12.83 -3.86 -1.17
N ASP A 49 13.51 -4.91 -0.71
CA ASP A 49 13.26 -6.30 -1.12
C ASP A 49 11.80 -6.71 -0.91
N VAL A 50 11.16 -6.23 0.16
CA VAL A 50 9.73 -6.47 0.45
C VAL A 50 8.84 -5.92 -0.67
N LEU A 51 9.17 -4.73 -1.22
CA LEU A 51 8.40 -4.15 -2.30
C LEU A 51 8.62 -4.89 -3.63
N ASP A 52 9.85 -5.33 -3.89
CA ASP A 52 10.17 -6.14 -5.06
C ASP A 52 9.40 -7.47 -5.04
N LEU A 53 9.35 -8.11 -3.87
CA LEU A 53 8.52 -9.30 -3.64
C LEU A 53 7.03 -9.01 -3.83
N LEU A 54 6.51 -7.87 -3.35
CA LEU A 54 5.12 -7.46 -3.51
C LEU A 54 4.73 -7.24 -4.98
N PHE A 55 5.61 -6.64 -5.78
CA PHE A 55 5.40 -6.43 -7.22
C PHE A 55 5.78 -7.65 -8.07
N GLY A 56 6.47 -8.63 -7.50
CA GLY A 56 6.94 -9.80 -8.23
C GLY A 56 8.01 -9.46 -9.28
N ILE A 57 8.86 -8.47 -9.00
CA ILE A 57 9.89 -7.98 -9.91
C ILE A 57 11.29 -8.40 -9.47
N GLY A 58 12.19 -8.55 -10.45
CA GLY A 58 13.59 -8.90 -10.22
C GLY A 58 14.55 -7.70 -10.30
N PRO A 59 15.86 -7.92 -10.09
CA PRO A 59 16.86 -6.85 -10.15
C PRO A 59 16.94 -6.18 -11.53
N GLN A 60 16.73 -6.94 -12.61
CA GLN A 60 16.70 -6.48 -14.00
C GLN A 60 15.43 -5.69 -14.40
N TYR A 61 14.46 -5.53 -13.50
CA TYR A 61 13.25 -4.77 -13.80
C TYR A 61 13.56 -3.28 -13.99
N GLU A 62 12.91 -2.66 -14.98
CA GLU A 62 13.07 -1.23 -15.25
C GLU A 62 12.38 -0.40 -14.16
N ARG A 63 13.17 0.21 -13.28
CA ARG A 63 12.65 1.06 -12.19
C ARG A 63 12.53 2.53 -12.62
N SER A 64 11.79 2.75 -13.70
CA SER A 64 11.37 4.09 -14.15
C SER A 64 9.95 4.41 -13.67
N VAL A 65 9.53 5.68 -13.74
CA VAL A 65 8.12 6.06 -13.51
C VAL A 65 7.20 5.33 -14.49
N ALA A 66 7.62 5.15 -15.75
CA ALA A 66 6.89 4.37 -16.74
C ALA A 66 6.80 2.88 -16.34
N GLY A 67 7.89 2.30 -15.82
CA GLY A 67 7.89 0.95 -15.26
C GLY A 67 6.91 0.82 -14.10
N TRP A 68 6.88 1.78 -13.17
CA TRP A 68 5.88 1.79 -12.09
C TRP A 68 4.45 1.85 -12.62
N ILE A 69 4.15 2.73 -13.58
CA ILE A 69 2.81 2.78 -14.23
C ILE A 69 2.47 1.45 -14.92
N ALA A 70 3.44 0.75 -15.51
CA ALA A 70 3.20 -0.54 -16.14
C ALA A 70 2.78 -1.64 -15.15
N LEU A 71 3.25 -1.56 -13.89
CA LEU A 71 2.81 -2.44 -12.80
C LEU A 71 1.38 -2.17 -12.34
N ILE A 72 0.82 -0.98 -12.62
CA ILE A 72 -0.53 -0.63 -12.22
C ILE A 72 -1.54 -1.35 -13.13
N HIS A 73 -2.64 -1.81 -12.53
CA HIS A 73 -3.75 -2.42 -13.26
C HIS A 73 -4.24 -1.47 -14.37
N VAL A 74 -4.56 -2.02 -15.55
CA VAL A 74 -4.83 -1.23 -16.77
C VAL A 74 -5.86 -0.11 -16.56
N ASP A 75 -6.95 -0.39 -15.84
CA ASP A 75 -8.00 0.59 -15.52
C ASP A 75 -7.53 1.74 -14.63
N ASP A 76 -6.51 1.51 -13.79
CA ASP A 76 -6.04 2.48 -12.80
C ASP A 76 -4.87 3.32 -13.33
N ARG A 77 -4.23 2.91 -14.44
CA ARG A 77 -2.99 3.53 -14.97
C ARG A 77 -3.13 5.02 -15.25
N GLN A 78 -4.16 5.41 -15.99
CA GLN A 78 -4.37 6.80 -16.37
C GLN A 78 -4.61 7.67 -15.13
N MET A 79 -5.53 7.23 -14.27
CA MET A 79 -5.84 7.92 -13.01
C MET A 79 -4.59 8.10 -12.13
N MET A 80 -3.74 7.08 -12.02
CA MET A 80 -2.53 7.16 -11.22
C MET A 80 -1.44 8.03 -11.84
N ALA A 81 -1.31 8.03 -13.17
CA ALA A 81 -0.40 8.93 -13.89
C ALA A 81 -0.81 10.39 -13.68
N ASP A 82 -2.10 10.70 -13.83
CA ASP A 82 -2.64 12.05 -13.63
C ASP A 82 -2.50 12.48 -12.17
N TYR A 83 -2.80 11.59 -11.23
CA TYR A 83 -2.61 11.86 -9.80
C TYR A 83 -1.16 12.19 -9.45
N LEU A 84 -0.19 11.41 -9.96
CA LEU A 84 1.22 11.67 -9.72
C LEU A 84 1.63 13.04 -10.29
N ASN A 85 1.26 13.32 -11.54
CA ASN A 85 1.70 14.55 -12.20
C ASN A 85 1.01 15.79 -11.66
N GLU A 86 -0.32 15.77 -11.57
CA GLU A 86 -1.11 16.97 -11.30
C GLU A 86 -1.27 17.27 -9.81
N VAL A 87 -1.35 16.24 -8.97
CA VAL A 87 -1.60 16.41 -7.53
C VAL A 87 -0.29 16.36 -6.77
N VAL A 88 0.52 15.34 -7.00
CA VAL A 88 1.75 15.14 -6.22
C VAL A 88 2.84 16.09 -6.71
N LEU A 89 3.24 16.01 -7.99
CA LEU A 89 4.36 16.78 -8.50
C LEU A 89 4.04 18.26 -8.72
N ALA A 90 2.92 18.58 -9.39
CA ALA A 90 2.58 19.96 -9.71
C ALA A 90 2.10 20.79 -8.50
N ARG A 91 1.33 20.18 -7.58
CA ARG A 91 0.82 20.88 -6.38
C ARG A 91 1.65 20.60 -5.12
N GLY A 92 2.69 19.79 -5.21
CA GLY A 92 3.56 19.46 -4.07
C GLY A 92 2.87 18.69 -2.95
N GLN A 93 1.77 17.98 -3.22
CA GLN A 93 1.03 17.25 -2.19
C GLN A 93 1.69 15.90 -1.89
N PRO A 94 1.61 15.41 -0.63
CA PRO A 94 2.03 14.05 -0.31
C PRO A 94 1.28 13.01 -1.16
N PHE A 95 1.99 11.97 -1.58
CA PHE A 95 1.36 10.83 -2.23
C PHE A 95 0.54 10.06 -1.19
N ASN A 96 -0.73 9.76 -1.48
CA ASN A 96 -1.60 8.98 -0.61
C ASN A 96 -2.76 8.40 -1.42
N LYS A 97 -2.61 7.18 -1.94
CA LYS A 97 -3.61 6.52 -2.79
C LYS A 97 -3.63 5.02 -2.61
N GLU A 98 -4.84 4.47 -2.72
CA GLU A 98 -5.08 3.04 -2.84
C GLU A 98 -5.38 2.72 -4.30
N TYR A 99 -4.72 1.70 -4.85
CA TYR A 99 -4.84 1.32 -6.25
C TYR A 99 -4.43 -0.14 -6.45
N ARG A 100 -4.72 -0.69 -7.62
CA ARG A 100 -4.37 -2.07 -7.97
C ARG A 100 -3.05 -2.14 -8.72
N VAL A 101 -2.24 -3.14 -8.37
CA VAL A 101 -1.06 -3.54 -9.13
C VAL A 101 -1.20 -4.96 -9.64
N VAL A 102 -0.55 -5.25 -10.76
CA VAL A 102 -0.45 -6.57 -11.38
C VAL A 102 0.98 -7.04 -11.24
N ARG A 103 1.16 -8.12 -10.48
CA ARG A 103 2.46 -8.71 -10.22
C ARG A 103 3.07 -9.27 -11.49
N GLN A 104 4.36 -9.07 -11.70
CA GLN A 104 5.01 -9.50 -12.95
C GLN A 104 5.22 -11.02 -13.01
N ASN A 105 5.49 -11.65 -11.87
CA ASN A 105 5.85 -13.08 -11.81
C ASN A 105 4.65 -14.03 -11.96
N ASP A 106 3.47 -13.65 -11.44
CA ASP A 106 2.28 -14.52 -11.39
C ASP A 106 1.00 -13.86 -11.94
N GLN A 107 1.08 -12.60 -12.40
CA GLN A 107 -0.04 -11.81 -12.92
C GLN A 107 -1.20 -11.62 -11.92
N ALA A 108 -0.99 -11.93 -10.63
CA ALA A 108 -2.00 -11.73 -9.62
C ALA A 108 -2.21 -10.23 -9.35
N VAL A 109 -3.47 -9.85 -9.23
CA VAL A 109 -3.87 -8.50 -8.85
C VAL A 109 -3.74 -8.34 -7.34
N ARG A 110 -3.07 -7.28 -6.90
CA ARG A 110 -2.95 -6.87 -5.49
C ARG A 110 -3.50 -5.48 -5.30
N TRP A 111 -4.19 -5.25 -4.19
CA TRP A 111 -4.53 -3.90 -3.75
C TRP A 111 -3.41 -3.37 -2.88
N VAL A 112 -2.96 -2.15 -3.16
CA VAL A 112 -1.88 -1.52 -2.40
C VAL A 112 -2.27 -0.13 -1.93
N HIS A 113 -1.77 0.26 -0.77
CA HIS A 113 -1.83 1.62 -0.25
C HIS A 113 -0.45 2.27 -0.34
N GLY A 114 -0.27 3.17 -1.30
CA GLY A 114 0.94 3.96 -1.43
C GLY A 114 0.85 5.26 -0.62
N LYS A 115 1.89 5.54 0.17
CA LYS A 115 2.11 6.82 0.84
C LYS A 115 3.49 7.36 0.47
N GLY A 116 3.64 8.68 0.39
CA GLY A 116 4.94 9.29 0.08
C GLY A 116 4.99 10.76 0.43
N ARG A 117 6.18 11.21 0.81
CA ARG A 117 6.52 12.62 1.06
C ARG A 117 7.49 13.13 -0.01
N LEU A 118 7.39 14.41 -0.31
CA LEU A 118 8.26 15.11 -1.26
C LEU A 118 9.33 15.90 -0.52
N ASP A 119 10.55 15.83 -1.04
CA ASP A 119 11.63 16.74 -0.69
C ASP A 119 11.84 17.74 -1.84
N PHE A 120 12.11 19.00 -1.49
CA PHE A 120 12.19 20.11 -2.44
C PHE A 120 13.60 20.72 -2.48
N ASP A 121 13.99 21.25 -3.63
CA ASP A 121 15.21 22.06 -3.76
C ASP A 121 15.02 23.49 -3.23
N ALA A 122 16.11 24.27 -3.22
CA ALA A 122 16.09 25.67 -2.79
C ALA A 122 15.18 26.59 -3.64
N LYS A 123 14.74 26.13 -4.83
CA LYS A 123 13.80 26.84 -5.71
C LYS A 123 12.36 26.35 -5.52
N GLY A 124 12.09 25.49 -4.55
CA GLY A 124 10.77 24.93 -4.27
C GLY A 124 10.33 23.86 -5.26
N ARG A 125 11.24 23.26 -6.04
CA ARG A 125 10.91 22.20 -7.00
C ARG A 125 11.07 20.83 -6.35
N PRO A 126 10.14 19.88 -6.56
CA PRO A 126 10.26 18.54 -5.99
C PRO A 126 11.44 17.81 -6.65
N VAL A 127 12.34 17.27 -5.83
CA VAL A 127 13.55 16.56 -6.30
C VAL A 127 13.58 15.09 -5.91
N ARG A 128 12.87 14.73 -4.84
CA ARG A 128 12.82 13.36 -4.34
C ARG A 128 11.45 13.07 -3.76
N MET A 129 10.96 11.85 -3.97
CA MET A 129 9.82 11.31 -3.25
C MET A 129 10.26 10.06 -2.50
N SER A 130 9.90 9.94 -1.24
CA SER A 130 10.18 8.74 -0.44
C SER A 130 8.95 8.30 0.32
N GLY A 131 8.75 7.00 0.44
CA GLY A 131 7.48 6.51 0.94
C GLY A 131 7.41 5.01 1.13
N THR A 132 6.19 4.55 1.37
CA THR A 132 5.87 3.15 1.58
C THR A 132 4.70 2.71 0.72
N ILE A 133 4.67 1.43 0.41
CA ILE A 133 3.56 0.77 -0.29
C ILE A 133 3.20 -0.45 0.54
N GLN A 134 1.98 -0.48 1.04
CA GLN A 134 1.46 -1.56 1.86
C GLN A 134 0.54 -2.46 1.03
N ASP A 135 0.68 -3.78 1.12
CA ASP A 135 -0.34 -4.71 0.64
C ASP A 135 -1.59 -4.62 1.52
N ILE A 136 -2.73 -4.28 0.91
CA ILE A 136 -4.04 -4.18 1.56
C ILE A 136 -5.04 -5.16 0.92
N THR A 137 -4.56 -6.14 0.15
CA THR A 137 -5.39 -7.10 -0.58
C THR A 137 -6.33 -7.84 0.36
N ASP A 138 -5.81 -8.41 1.45
CA ASP A 138 -6.62 -9.16 2.42
C ASP A 138 -7.69 -8.29 3.08
N ARG A 139 -7.35 -7.03 3.36
CA ARG A 139 -8.29 -6.05 3.91
C ARG A 139 -9.44 -5.78 2.95
N VAL A 140 -9.14 -5.52 1.68
CA VAL A 140 -10.15 -5.21 0.65
C VAL A 140 -11.00 -6.45 0.36
N GLN A 141 -10.38 -7.63 0.23
CA GLN A 141 -11.10 -8.88 0.01
C GLN A 141 -12.03 -9.23 1.18
N GLY A 142 -11.56 -9.06 2.43
CA GLY A 142 -12.39 -9.27 3.61
C GLY A 142 -13.61 -8.34 3.65
N LEU A 143 -13.44 -7.06 3.34
CA LEU A 143 -14.56 -6.12 3.25
C LEU A 143 -15.55 -6.50 2.14
N GLN A 144 -15.04 -6.90 0.97
CA GLN A 144 -15.89 -7.32 -0.14
C GLN A 144 -16.74 -8.56 0.20
N VAL A 145 -16.17 -9.52 0.94
CA VAL A 145 -16.90 -10.70 1.43
C VAL A 145 -18.03 -10.29 2.36
N ILE A 146 -17.76 -9.38 3.30
CA ILE A 146 -18.78 -8.88 4.23
C ILE A 146 -19.90 -8.15 3.48
N GLU A 147 -19.56 -7.28 2.53
CA GLU A 147 -20.55 -6.54 1.74
C GLU A 147 -21.44 -7.46 0.91
N ASN A 148 -20.85 -8.49 0.28
CA ASN A 148 -21.62 -9.47 -0.49
C ASN A 148 -22.56 -10.27 0.41
N LEU A 149 -22.10 -10.73 1.58
CA LEU A 149 -22.94 -11.43 2.56
C LEU A 149 -24.12 -10.56 3.03
N LEU A 150 -23.90 -9.27 3.29
CA LEU A 150 -24.96 -8.34 3.68
C LEU A 150 -25.98 -8.13 2.56
N ARG A 151 -25.50 -8.01 1.31
CA ARG A 151 -26.36 -7.89 0.13
C ARG A 151 -27.23 -9.12 -0.05
N ASP A 152 -26.64 -10.30 0.06
CA ASP A 152 -27.35 -11.58 -0.09
C ASP A 152 -28.38 -11.77 1.02
N GLN A 153 -28.04 -11.48 2.27
CA GLN A 153 -29.00 -11.51 3.39
C GLN A 153 -30.17 -10.57 3.16
N LYS A 154 -29.92 -9.34 2.69
CA LYS A 154 -30.98 -8.38 2.39
C LYS A 154 -31.88 -8.89 1.27
N ALA A 155 -31.31 -9.39 0.17
CA ALA A 155 -32.08 -9.94 -0.95
C ALA A 155 -32.95 -11.13 -0.52
N ILE A 156 -32.46 -12.01 0.36
CA ILE A 156 -33.25 -13.11 0.92
C ILE A 156 -34.44 -12.59 1.74
N LEU A 157 -34.22 -11.60 2.60
CA LEU A 157 -35.28 -11.04 3.44
C LEU A 157 -36.34 -10.26 2.62
N ASP A 158 -35.90 -9.52 1.61
CA ASP A 158 -36.77 -8.72 0.74
C ASP A 158 -37.56 -9.61 -0.24
N SER A 159 -36.99 -10.75 -0.67
CA SER A 159 -37.69 -11.73 -1.54
C SER A 159 -38.52 -12.76 -0.77
N ALA A 160 -38.50 -12.71 0.56
CA ALA A 160 -39.21 -13.68 1.36
C ALA A 160 -40.72 -13.44 1.33
N ILE A 161 -41.47 -14.47 0.95
CA ILE A 161 -42.94 -14.50 0.94
C ILE A 161 -43.54 -14.47 2.37
N VAL A 162 -42.68 -14.56 3.40
CA VAL A 162 -43.09 -14.56 4.81
C VAL A 162 -42.69 -13.24 5.44
N GLY A 163 -43.59 -12.69 6.24
CA GLY A 163 -43.34 -11.52 7.08
C GLY A 163 -42.22 -11.77 8.10
N PHE A 164 -41.15 -10.98 8.04
CA PHE A 164 -40.09 -10.93 9.04
C PHE A 164 -40.17 -9.62 9.82
N MET A 165 -40.14 -9.70 11.16
CA MET A 165 -39.94 -8.54 12.03
C MET A 165 -38.71 -8.71 12.92
N LYS A 166 -37.93 -7.63 13.08
CA LYS A 166 -36.84 -7.56 14.03
C LYS A 166 -37.27 -6.77 15.25
N VAL A 167 -37.16 -7.38 16.43
CA VAL A 167 -37.52 -6.78 17.72
C VAL A 167 -36.26 -6.59 18.57
N ARG A 168 -36.08 -5.39 19.14
CA ARG A 168 -35.06 -5.09 20.16
C ARG A 168 -35.72 -4.30 21.27
N ASP A 169 -35.42 -4.63 22.54
CA ASP A 169 -36.00 -3.97 23.72
C ASP A 169 -37.53 -3.89 23.69
N ARG A 170 -38.17 -4.99 23.24
CA ARG A 170 -39.63 -5.10 23.04
C ARG A 170 -40.24 -4.08 22.05
N LYS A 171 -39.42 -3.42 21.25
CA LYS A 171 -39.84 -2.52 20.16
C LYS A 171 -39.50 -3.16 18.82
N ILE A 172 -40.43 -3.09 17.88
CA ILE A 172 -40.18 -3.46 16.48
C ILE A 172 -39.28 -2.38 15.89
N ILE A 173 -38.14 -2.79 15.34
CA ILE A 173 -37.15 -1.88 14.75
C ILE A 173 -37.02 -2.04 13.24
N TRP A 174 -37.61 -3.10 12.67
CA TRP A 174 -37.64 -3.35 11.23
C TRP A 174 -38.69 -4.41 10.90
N VAL A 175 -39.34 -4.27 9.75
CA VAL A 175 -40.25 -5.24 9.11
C VAL A 175 -39.95 -5.28 7.61
N ASN A 176 -40.14 -6.43 6.95
CA ASN A 176 -40.16 -6.49 5.48
C ASN A 176 -41.55 -6.08 4.93
N GLU A 177 -41.65 -5.86 3.62
CA GLU A 177 -42.86 -5.34 2.95
C GLU A 177 -44.06 -6.31 2.99
N GLU A 178 -43.85 -7.58 3.31
CA GLU A 178 -44.90 -8.60 3.42
C GLU A 178 -45.62 -8.59 4.79
N LEU A 179 -45.28 -7.65 5.69
CA LEU A 179 -45.83 -7.52 7.06
C LEU A 179 -46.62 -6.22 7.29
#